data_AF-T1W4X9-F1
#
_entry.id   AF-T1W4X9-F1
#
_cell.length_a   1.000
_cell.length_b   1.000
_cell.length_c   1.000
_cell.angle_alpha   90.00
_cell.angle_beta   90.00
_cell.angle_gamma   90.00
#
_symmetry.space_group_name_H-M   'P 1'
#
loop_
_entity.id
_entity.type
_entity.pdbx_description
1 polymer ?
#
loop_
_entity_poly.entity_id
_entity_poly.type
_entity_poly.pdbx_seq_one_letter_code
_entity_poly.pdbx_strand_id
1 'polypeptide(L)'
;GGKDVFLGTFLYEYSRRHPEYSVSLLLRLAKEYEATLEKCCATDDPPTCYAHVFDEFKPLVEEPHNLVKTNCELFEKLGEYGFQNALLVRYTKKVPQVSTPTLVGVSRSLGKVGSKCCTHPESERLSCAEDYLSVVLNRLCVLHEKTPVSERVTKCCTESLVNRRPCFSALQVDGTYVPKEFSAETFTFHADLCTLPEAEKQIKKQSALVELLKHKPKATDEQLKTVMGDFGSFVDKRCAAEDKEACFAEEGPKLVATTQAALA
;
A
#
# COMPACT_ATOMS: atom_id res chain seq x y z
N GLY A 1 15.62 29.09 -17.00
CA GLY A 1 16.77 30.02 -17.07
C GLY A 1 17.59 29.95 -15.80
N GLY A 2 18.93 30.02 -15.87
CA GLY A 2 19.87 30.06 -14.73
C GLY A 2 19.70 28.94 -13.69
N LYS A 3 18.73 29.12 -12.79
CA LYS A 3 18.28 28.15 -11.78
C LYS A 3 17.99 26.77 -12.36
N ASP A 4 17.22 26.68 -13.46
CA ASP A 4 16.88 25.37 -14.07
C ASP A 4 18.13 24.63 -14.57
N VAL A 5 19.10 25.36 -15.12
CA VAL A 5 20.37 24.78 -15.59
C VAL A 5 21.19 24.30 -14.40
N PHE A 6 21.29 25.10 -13.35
CA PHE A 6 22.02 24.77 -12.14
C PHE A 6 21.44 23.55 -11.42
N LEU A 7 20.12 23.51 -11.21
CA LEU A 7 19.43 22.35 -10.62
C LEU A 7 19.50 21.12 -11.53
N GLY A 8 19.45 21.30 -12.85
CA GLY A 8 19.67 20.24 -13.82
C GLY A 8 21.09 19.64 -13.72
N THR A 9 22.11 20.48 -13.55
CA THR A 9 23.49 20.04 -13.32
C THR A 9 23.63 19.31 -11.99
N PHE A 10 23.03 19.83 -10.90
CA PHE A 10 22.99 19.12 -9.61
C PHE A 10 22.39 17.72 -9.76
N LEU A 11 21.21 17.62 -10.38
CA LEU A 11 20.53 16.34 -10.57
C LEU A 11 21.38 15.39 -11.42
N TYR A 12 21.98 15.84 -12.51
CA TYR A 12 22.88 15.04 -13.33
C TYR A 12 24.08 14.50 -12.54
N GLU A 13 24.80 15.38 -11.85
CA GLU A 13 25.99 15.02 -11.10
C GLU A 13 25.67 14.10 -9.90
N TYR A 14 24.57 14.34 -9.20
CA TYR A 14 24.17 13.49 -8.08
C TYR A 14 23.69 12.11 -8.58
N SER A 15 22.88 12.07 -9.64
CA SER A 15 22.35 10.82 -10.20
C SER A 15 23.45 9.88 -10.70
N ARG A 16 24.47 10.40 -11.39
CA ARG A 16 25.56 9.56 -11.91
C ARG A 16 26.48 8.99 -10.83
N ARG A 17 26.46 9.55 -9.61
CA ARG A 17 27.23 9.06 -8.45
C ARG A 17 26.44 8.08 -7.59
N HIS A 18 25.11 8.06 -7.75
CA HIS A 18 24.19 7.27 -6.93
C HIS A 18 23.25 6.41 -7.78
N PRO A 19 23.78 5.45 -8.58
CA PRO A 19 22.96 4.55 -9.39
C PRO A 19 22.05 3.62 -8.56
N GLU A 20 22.34 3.46 -7.26
CA GLU A 20 21.53 2.71 -6.30
C GLU A 20 20.25 3.44 -5.88
N TYR A 21 20.16 4.76 -6.08
CA TYR A 21 18.98 5.54 -5.75
C TYR A 21 17.93 5.49 -6.87
N SER A 22 16.66 5.48 -6.46
CA SER A 22 15.55 5.62 -7.38
C SER A 22 15.48 7.02 -7.98
N VAL A 23 14.85 7.14 -9.14
CA VAL A 23 14.61 8.45 -9.78
C VAL A 23 13.79 9.37 -8.87
N SER A 24 12.77 8.84 -8.19
CA SER A 24 11.95 9.61 -7.25
C SER A 24 12.73 10.09 -6.02
N LEU A 25 13.71 9.32 -5.51
CA LEU A 25 14.58 9.79 -4.44
C LEU A 25 15.48 10.92 -4.94
N LEU A 26 16.16 10.74 -6.08
CA LEU A 26 17.02 11.77 -6.67
C LEU A 26 16.28 13.10 -6.91
N LEU A 27 15.04 13.03 -7.39
CA LEU A 27 14.20 14.22 -7.55
C LEU A 27 13.79 14.85 -6.20
N ARG A 28 13.55 14.04 -5.15
CA ARG A 28 13.30 14.57 -3.80
C ARG A 28 14.52 15.28 -3.23
N LEU A 29 15.72 14.72 -3.42
CA LEU A 29 16.98 15.36 -3.03
C LEU A 29 17.19 16.69 -3.77
N ALA A 30 16.90 16.73 -5.08
CA ALA A 30 16.99 17.98 -5.85
C ALA A 30 16.00 19.06 -5.37
N LYS A 31 14.79 18.67 -4.96
CA LYS A 31 13.82 19.62 -4.37
C LYS A 31 14.26 20.11 -2.99
N GLU A 32 14.83 19.25 -2.15
CA GLU A 32 15.38 19.65 -0.86
C GLU A 32 16.57 20.61 -1.03
N TYR A 33 17.43 20.31 -1.99
CA TYR A 33 18.53 21.17 -2.38
C TYR A 33 18.04 22.56 -2.85
N GLU A 34 17.05 22.59 -3.74
CA GLU A 34 16.40 23.83 -4.20
C GLU A 34 15.83 24.64 -3.03
N ALA A 35 15.03 24.00 -2.16
CA ALA A 35 14.40 24.65 -1.01
C ALA A 35 15.44 25.18 -0.01
N THR A 36 16.51 24.43 0.23
CA THR A 36 17.62 24.87 1.09
C THR A 36 18.31 26.10 0.51
N LEU A 37 18.57 26.13 -0.80
CA LEU A 37 19.16 27.30 -1.45
C LEU A 37 18.22 28.50 -1.44
N GLU A 38 16.92 28.32 -1.65
CA GLU A 38 15.94 29.41 -1.54
C GLU A 38 15.94 30.03 -0.14
N LYS A 39 16.01 29.19 0.91
CA LYS A 39 16.12 29.64 2.30
C LYS A 39 17.47 30.32 2.58
N CYS A 40 18.58 29.70 2.19
CA CYS A 40 19.93 30.15 2.56
C CYS A 40 20.42 31.36 1.77
N CYS A 41 20.06 31.49 0.50
CA CYS A 41 20.44 32.64 -0.33
C CYS A 41 19.76 33.95 0.11
N ALA A 42 18.75 33.87 0.98
CA ALA A 42 18.10 35.03 1.60
C ALA A 42 18.72 35.43 2.95
N THR A 43 19.75 34.72 3.43
CA THR A 43 20.44 35.01 4.70
C THR A 43 21.65 35.93 4.50
N ASP A 44 22.18 36.50 5.59
CA ASP A 44 23.34 37.39 5.56
C ASP A 44 24.66 36.67 5.21
N ASP A 45 24.74 35.35 5.44
CA ASP A 45 25.88 34.50 5.12
C ASP A 45 25.43 33.17 4.46
N PRO A 46 25.05 33.21 3.16
CA PRO A 46 24.57 32.01 2.45
C PRO A 46 25.55 30.83 2.47
N PRO A 47 26.88 31.00 2.24
CA PRO A 47 27.83 29.91 2.30
C PRO A 47 27.82 29.13 3.61
N THR A 48 27.79 29.83 4.76
CA THR A 48 27.68 29.17 6.06
C THR A 48 26.34 28.46 6.22
N CYS A 49 25.26 29.02 5.69
CA CYS A 49 23.93 28.42 5.76
C CYS A 49 23.82 27.09 4.97
N TYR A 50 24.23 27.06 3.69
CA TYR A 50 24.09 25.85 2.87
C TYR A 50 25.28 24.88 2.98
N ALA A 51 26.29 25.17 3.81
CA ALA A 51 27.46 24.30 4.02
C ALA A 51 27.08 22.85 4.39
N HIS A 52 25.95 22.69 5.07
CA HIS A 52 25.42 21.43 5.57
C HIS A 52 24.26 20.86 4.74
N VAL A 53 24.03 21.35 3.52
CA VAL A 53 22.86 20.94 2.70
C VAL A 53 22.80 19.43 2.45
N PHE A 54 23.94 18.74 2.35
CA PHE A 54 23.97 17.29 2.17
C PHE A 54 23.61 16.52 3.43
N ASP A 55 23.73 17.13 4.62
CA ASP A 55 23.30 16.50 5.88
C ASP A 55 21.75 16.39 5.92
N GLU A 56 21.04 17.35 5.31
CA GLU A 56 19.58 17.35 5.17
C GLU A 56 19.06 16.20 4.27
N PHE A 57 19.93 15.60 3.44
CA PHE A 57 19.55 14.48 2.58
C PHE A 57 19.43 13.16 3.33
N LYS A 58 20.13 13.02 4.44
CA LYS A 58 20.18 11.79 5.24
C LYS A 58 18.79 11.21 5.57
N PRO A 59 17.84 11.97 6.14
CA PRO A 59 16.50 11.44 6.41
C PRO A 59 15.74 11.04 5.14
N LEU A 60 15.94 11.74 4.02
CA LEU A 60 15.30 11.45 2.74
C LEU A 60 15.79 10.14 2.13
N VAL A 61 17.05 9.76 2.39
CA VAL A 61 17.68 8.51 1.98
C VAL A 61 17.34 7.36 2.95
N GLU A 62 17.44 7.59 4.26
CA GLU A 62 17.23 6.53 5.26
C GLU A 62 15.78 6.03 5.30
N GLU A 63 14.79 6.93 5.14
CA GLU A 63 13.36 6.57 5.15
C GLU A 63 13.01 5.49 4.11
N PRO A 64 13.29 5.65 2.80
CA PRO A 64 12.93 4.65 1.81
C PRO A 64 13.74 3.36 1.95
N HIS A 65 15.02 3.43 2.36
CA HIS A 65 15.82 2.23 2.63
C HIS A 65 15.19 1.38 3.74
N ASN A 66 14.83 2.01 4.86
CA ASN A 66 14.17 1.34 5.99
C ASN A 66 12.80 0.79 5.60
N LEU A 67 12.03 1.54 4.81
CA LEU A 67 10.73 1.10 4.31
C LEU A 67 10.87 -0.15 3.44
N VAL A 68 11.78 -0.15 2.46
CA VAL A 68 11.99 -1.28 1.55
C VAL A 68 12.49 -2.50 2.32
N LYS A 69 13.47 -2.32 3.21
CA LYS A 69 14.00 -3.39 4.06
C LYS A 69 12.89 -4.07 4.88
N THR A 70 12.14 -3.28 5.66
CA THR A 70 11.08 -3.80 6.53
C THR A 70 9.99 -4.52 5.74
N ASN A 71 9.61 -4.00 4.56
CA ASN A 71 8.59 -4.64 3.73
C ASN A 71 9.13 -5.90 3.02
N CYS A 72 10.41 -5.96 2.66
CA CYS A 72 11.02 -7.17 2.12
C CYS A 72 11.15 -8.27 3.17
N GLU A 73 11.56 -7.96 4.41
CA GLU A 73 11.56 -8.91 5.53
C GLU A 73 10.16 -9.47 5.79
N LEU A 74 9.13 -8.61 5.74
CA LEU A 74 7.74 -9.04 5.86
C LEU A 74 7.30 -9.93 4.69
N PHE A 75 7.70 -9.58 3.47
CA PHE A 75 7.42 -10.37 2.27
C PHE A 75 8.08 -11.76 2.33
N GLU A 76 9.36 -11.83 2.71
CA GLU A 76 10.11 -13.08 2.87
C GLU A 76 9.44 -13.99 3.91
N LYS A 77 8.91 -13.41 5.00
CA LYS A 77 8.18 -14.16 6.04
C LYS A 77 6.81 -14.68 5.60
N LEU A 78 6.05 -13.89 4.83
CA LEU A 78 4.65 -14.17 4.52
C LEU A 78 4.42 -14.78 3.13
N GLY A 79 5.40 -14.70 2.25
CA GLY A 79 5.22 -14.93 0.82
C GLY A 79 4.32 -13.87 0.16
N GLU A 80 4.15 -13.96 -1.16
CA GLU A 80 3.42 -12.94 -1.93
C GLU A 80 1.97 -12.77 -1.45
N TYR A 81 1.20 -13.85 -1.33
CA TYR A 81 -0.22 -13.75 -0.96
C TYR A 81 -0.43 -13.20 0.45
N GLY A 82 0.39 -13.63 1.42
CA GLY A 82 0.32 -13.10 2.78
C GLY A 82 0.73 -11.62 2.84
N PHE A 83 1.76 -11.23 2.10
CA PHE A 83 2.18 -9.83 2.00
C PHE A 83 1.12 -8.95 1.31
N GLN A 84 0.46 -9.43 0.26
CA GLN A 84 -0.69 -8.75 -0.34
C GLN A 84 -1.80 -8.50 0.69
N ASN A 85 -2.10 -9.47 1.55
CA ASN A 85 -3.12 -9.31 2.59
C ASN A 85 -2.70 -8.29 3.64
N ALA A 86 -1.43 -8.30 4.07
CA ALA A 86 -0.91 -7.28 4.99
C ALA A 86 -1.00 -5.85 4.40
N LEU A 87 -0.70 -5.70 3.11
CA LEU A 87 -0.87 -4.45 2.39
C LEU A 87 -2.36 -4.06 2.28
N LEU A 88 -3.23 -5.03 2.03
CA LEU A 88 -4.67 -4.81 1.93
C LEU A 88 -5.24 -4.29 3.25
N VAL A 89 -4.83 -4.87 4.38
CA VAL A 89 -5.17 -4.36 5.71
C VAL A 89 -4.68 -2.92 5.89
N ARG A 90 -3.39 -2.69 5.60
CA ARG A 90 -2.75 -1.37 5.73
C ARG A 90 -3.47 -0.30 4.91
N TYR A 91 -3.72 -0.53 3.63
CA TYR A 91 -4.33 0.46 2.73
C TYR A 91 -5.82 0.62 2.96
N THR A 92 -6.56 -0.44 3.30
CA THR A 92 -7.98 -0.31 3.64
C THR A 92 -8.17 0.54 4.89
N LYS A 93 -7.32 0.38 5.91
CA LYS A 93 -7.37 1.23 7.11
C LYS A 93 -7.01 2.70 6.82
N LYS A 94 -6.11 2.97 5.86
CA LYS A 94 -5.69 4.33 5.47
C LYS A 94 -6.73 5.05 4.61
N VAL A 95 -7.37 4.35 3.68
CA VAL A 95 -8.28 4.94 2.68
C VAL A 95 -9.53 4.08 2.46
N PRO A 96 -10.34 3.84 3.51
CA PRO A 96 -11.45 2.90 3.49
C PRO A 96 -12.60 3.29 2.54
N GLN A 97 -12.64 4.54 2.08
CA GLN A 97 -13.63 5.00 1.09
C GLN A 97 -13.35 4.48 -0.32
N VAL A 98 -12.11 4.06 -0.61
CA VAL A 98 -11.73 3.52 -1.93
C VAL A 98 -12.48 2.21 -2.19
N SER A 99 -12.92 2.01 -3.44
CA SER A 99 -13.67 0.81 -3.82
C SER A 99 -12.89 -0.48 -3.53
N THR A 100 -13.61 -1.54 -3.18
CA THR A 100 -13.00 -2.84 -2.85
C THR A 100 -12.20 -3.44 -4.01
N PRO A 101 -12.71 -3.45 -5.26
CA PRO A 101 -11.92 -3.88 -6.41
C PRO A 101 -10.62 -3.08 -6.60
N THR A 102 -10.65 -1.77 -6.36
CA THR A 102 -9.45 -0.92 -6.45
C THR A 102 -8.44 -1.26 -5.36
N LEU A 103 -8.87 -1.40 -4.10
CA LEU A 103 -8.00 -1.76 -2.98
C LEU A 103 -7.33 -3.13 -3.19
N VAL A 104 -8.11 -4.12 -3.64
CA VAL A 104 -7.58 -5.46 -3.97
C VAL A 104 -6.58 -5.37 -5.12
N GLY A 105 -6.93 -4.68 -6.22
CA GLY A 105 -6.05 -4.53 -7.37
C GLY A 105 -4.71 -3.84 -7.04
N VAL A 106 -4.77 -2.73 -6.29
CA VAL A 106 -3.58 -1.99 -5.84
C VAL A 106 -2.74 -2.84 -4.91
N SER A 107 -3.32 -3.46 -3.88
CA SER A 107 -2.57 -4.26 -2.90
C SER A 107 -1.93 -5.49 -3.51
N ARG A 108 -2.61 -6.16 -4.46
CA ARG A 108 -2.03 -7.25 -5.24
C ARG A 108 -0.85 -6.78 -6.09
N SER A 109 -0.98 -5.61 -6.72
CA SER A 109 0.09 -5.04 -7.55
C SER A 109 1.30 -4.63 -6.70
N LEU A 110 1.08 -4.06 -5.52
CA LEU A 110 2.12 -3.78 -4.53
C LEU A 110 2.78 -5.07 -4.01
N GLY A 111 2.01 -6.12 -3.76
CA GLY A 111 2.57 -7.40 -3.31
C GLY A 111 3.50 -8.04 -4.35
N LYS A 112 3.18 -7.91 -5.64
CA LYS A 112 4.06 -8.33 -6.75
C LYS A 112 5.37 -7.55 -6.83
N VAL A 113 5.44 -6.33 -6.28
CA VAL A 113 6.71 -5.60 -6.15
C VAL A 113 7.66 -6.34 -5.23
N GLY A 114 7.14 -6.97 -4.16
CA GLY A 114 7.93 -7.84 -3.28
C GLY A 114 8.60 -8.97 -4.06
N SER A 115 7.82 -9.71 -4.86
CA SER A 115 8.33 -10.81 -5.69
C SER A 115 9.34 -10.38 -6.74
N LYS A 116 9.24 -9.14 -7.24
CA LYS A 116 10.15 -8.59 -8.25
C LYS A 116 11.41 -8.00 -7.67
N CYS A 117 11.33 -7.33 -6.52
CA CYS A 117 12.41 -6.49 -6.01
C CYS A 117 13.10 -7.05 -4.77
N CYS A 118 12.42 -7.81 -3.91
CA CYS A 118 13.03 -8.28 -2.66
C CYS A 118 14.06 -9.40 -2.87
N THR A 119 14.04 -10.07 -4.04
CA THR A 119 15.04 -11.07 -4.42
C THR A 119 16.36 -10.46 -4.94
N HIS A 120 16.39 -9.15 -5.20
CA HIS A 120 17.61 -8.45 -5.60
C HIS A 120 18.57 -8.23 -4.41
N PRO A 121 19.86 -7.98 -4.70
CA PRO A 121 20.82 -7.48 -3.71
C PRO A 121 20.29 -6.22 -3.01
N GLU A 122 20.60 -6.04 -1.72
CA GLU A 122 20.04 -4.96 -0.90
C GLU A 122 20.23 -3.56 -1.53
N SER A 123 21.37 -3.33 -2.19
CA SER A 123 21.68 -2.09 -2.91
C SER A 123 20.78 -1.80 -4.12
N GLU A 124 20.14 -2.80 -4.71
CA GLU A 124 19.25 -2.66 -5.88
C GLU A 124 17.76 -2.65 -5.50
N ARG A 125 17.42 -3.07 -4.27
CA ARG A 125 16.02 -3.20 -3.84
C ARG A 125 15.30 -1.86 -3.87
N LEU A 126 15.97 -0.78 -3.47
CA LEU A 126 15.36 0.55 -3.39
C LEU A 126 14.95 1.08 -4.77
N SER A 127 15.91 1.16 -5.70
CA SER A 127 15.66 1.64 -7.06
C SER A 127 14.59 0.80 -7.76
N CYS A 128 14.65 -0.53 -7.63
CA CYS A 128 13.60 -1.42 -8.14
C CYS A 128 12.23 -1.10 -7.54
N ALA A 129 12.13 -1.02 -6.21
CA ALA A 129 10.84 -0.90 -5.53
C ALA A 129 10.16 0.44 -5.80
N GLU A 130 10.87 1.57 -5.67
CA GLU A 130 10.24 2.89 -5.81
C GLU A 130 9.69 3.16 -7.22
N ASP A 131 10.33 2.64 -8.26
CA ASP A 131 9.83 2.79 -9.63
C ASP A 131 8.48 2.07 -9.81
N TYR A 132 8.38 0.81 -9.34
CA TYR A 132 7.12 0.08 -9.38
C TYR A 132 6.06 0.69 -8.44
N LEU A 133 6.45 1.14 -7.24
CA LEU A 133 5.53 1.82 -6.32
C LEU A 133 4.94 3.07 -6.97
N SER A 134 5.75 3.85 -7.70
CA SER A 134 5.30 5.05 -8.40
C SER A 134 4.25 4.73 -9.47
N VAL A 135 4.45 3.66 -10.23
CA VAL A 135 3.47 3.18 -11.23
C VAL A 135 2.16 2.75 -10.58
N VAL A 136 2.24 1.95 -9.51
CA VAL A 136 1.05 1.42 -8.81
C VAL A 136 0.25 2.54 -8.14
N LEU A 137 0.92 3.48 -7.46
CA LEU A 137 0.26 4.63 -6.85
C LEU A 137 -0.30 5.59 -7.90
N ASN A 138 0.36 5.76 -9.04
CA ASN A 138 -0.21 6.51 -10.16
C ASN A 138 -1.50 5.85 -10.68
N ARG A 139 -1.54 4.52 -10.78
CA ARG A 139 -2.76 3.81 -11.16
C ARG A 139 -3.89 4.05 -10.17
N LEU A 140 -3.62 4.06 -8.87
CA LEU A 140 -4.60 4.44 -7.84
C LEU A 140 -5.10 5.87 -8.09
N CYS A 141 -4.20 6.83 -8.31
CA CYS A 141 -4.56 8.22 -8.56
C CYS A 141 -5.44 8.39 -9.82
N VAL A 142 -5.10 7.72 -10.93
CA VAL A 142 -5.90 7.77 -12.17
C VAL A 142 -7.31 7.18 -11.98
N LEU A 143 -7.43 6.11 -11.18
CA LEU A 143 -8.74 5.54 -10.85
C LEU A 143 -9.54 6.48 -9.94
N HIS A 144 -8.87 7.10 -8.97
CA HIS A 144 -9.49 8.03 -8.03
C HIS A 144 -9.94 9.34 -8.69
N GLU A 145 -9.19 9.86 -9.66
CA GLU A 145 -9.58 11.05 -10.42
C GLU A 145 -10.92 10.88 -11.14
N LYS A 146 -11.23 9.67 -11.61
CA LYS A 146 -12.51 9.34 -12.24
C LYS A 146 -13.67 9.24 -11.25
N THR A 147 -13.39 8.89 -10.01
CA THR A 147 -14.41 8.74 -8.96
C THR A 147 -13.79 9.11 -7.61
N PRO A 148 -13.68 10.42 -7.30
CA PRO A 148 -13.03 10.87 -6.08
C PRO A 148 -13.88 10.52 -4.86
N VAL A 149 -13.31 9.76 -3.92
CA VAL A 149 -14.02 9.27 -2.72
C VAL A 149 -13.32 9.60 -1.40
N SER A 150 -12.13 10.21 -1.44
CA SER A 150 -11.26 10.45 -0.28
C SER A 150 -10.37 11.65 -0.54
N GLU A 151 -10.50 12.70 0.26
CA GLU A 151 -9.64 13.89 0.17
C GLU A 151 -8.18 13.56 0.50
N ARG A 152 -7.94 12.53 1.32
CA ARG A 152 -6.60 12.07 1.68
C ARG A 152 -5.87 11.49 0.48
N VAL A 153 -6.58 10.72 -0.34
CA VAL A 153 -6.07 10.21 -1.63
C VAL A 153 -5.86 11.37 -2.58
N THR A 154 -6.83 12.29 -2.68
CA THR A 154 -6.71 13.49 -3.54
C THR A 154 -5.45 14.26 -3.21
N LYS A 155 -5.22 14.59 -1.92
CA LYS A 155 -4.02 15.27 -1.46
C LYS A 155 -2.74 14.57 -1.90
N CYS A 156 -2.57 13.28 -1.60
CA CYS A 156 -1.34 12.57 -1.98
C CYS A 156 -1.16 12.43 -3.50
N CYS A 157 -2.25 12.43 -4.27
CA CYS A 157 -2.18 12.34 -5.72
C CYS A 157 -1.78 13.65 -6.40
N THR A 158 -2.19 14.79 -5.85
CA THR A 158 -2.06 16.11 -6.49
C THR A 158 -0.99 17.02 -5.88
N GLU A 159 -0.63 16.85 -4.60
CA GLU A 159 0.29 17.76 -3.89
C GLU A 159 1.71 17.74 -4.49
N SER A 160 2.24 16.55 -4.78
CA SER A 160 3.53 16.44 -5.47
C SER A 160 3.74 15.04 -6.04
N LEU A 161 4.12 14.97 -7.33
CA LEU A 161 4.44 13.71 -7.98
C LEU A 161 5.56 12.94 -7.26
N VAL A 162 6.64 13.63 -6.90
CA VAL A 162 7.83 13.00 -6.31
C VAL A 162 7.64 12.62 -4.84
N ASN A 163 6.72 13.31 -4.13
CA ASN A 163 6.36 12.98 -2.74
C ASN A 163 5.12 12.09 -2.62
N ARG A 164 4.58 11.58 -3.74
CA ARG A 164 3.39 10.72 -3.72
C ARG A 164 3.59 9.47 -2.86
N ARG A 165 4.70 8.75 -3.05
CA ARG A 165 5.05 7.54 -2.27
C ARG A 165 5.19 7.83 -0.77
N PRO A 166 6.00 8.81 -0.32
CA PRO A 166 6.07 9.13 1.11
C PRO A 166 4.74 9.66 1.67
N CYS A 167 3.95 10.42 0.89
CA CYS A 167 2.61 10.86 1.33
C CYS A 167 1.68 9.68 1.67
N PHE A 168 1.53 8.71 0.75
CA PHE A 168 0.72 7.51 1.01
C PHE A 168 1.27 6.68 2.17
N SER A 169 2.61 6.61 2.30
CA SER A 169 3.28 5.90 3.40
C SER A 169 2.96 6.54 4.75
N ALA A 170 2.89 7.87 4.81
CA ALA A 170 2.61 8.65 6.01
C ALA A 170 1.13 8.69 6.43
N LEU A 171 0.18 8.35 5.55
CA LEU A 171 -1.26 8.32 5.90
C LEU A 171 -1.50 7.43 7.13
N GLN A 172 -2.17 7.94 8.16
CA GLN A 172 -2.59 7.12 9.29
C GLN A 172 -3.95 6.45 9.04
N VAL A 173 -4.40 5.60 9.96
CA VAL A 173 -5.77 5.07 9.95
C VAL A 173 -6.77 6.22 9.82
N ASP A 174 -7.78 6.07 8.97
CA ASP A 174 -8.79 7.10 8.79
C ASP A 174 -9.78 7.14 9.96
N GLY A 175 -9.56 8.08 10.89
CA GLY A 175 -10.43 8.30 12.02
C GLY A 175 -11.77 8.97 11.68
N THR A 176 -11.92 9.55 10.49
CA THR A 176 -13.17 10.20 10.05
C THR A 176 -14.09 9.26 9.28
N TYR A 177 -13.61 8.05 8.95
CA TYR A 177 -14.40 7.07 8.25
C TYR A 177 -15.55 6.55 9.12
N VAL A 178 -16.77 6.67 8.60
CA VAL A 178 -17.95 6.02 9.17
C VAL A 178 -17.99 4.58 8.65
N PRO A 179 -17.90 3.56 9.53
CA PRO A 179 -17.90 2.17 9.11
C PRO A 179 -19.14 1.83 8.29
N LYS A 180 -18.95 1.06 7.22
CA LYS A 180 -20.06 0.52 6.43
C LYS A 180 -20.90 -0.40 7.30
N GLU A 181 -22.22 -0.36 7.15
CA GLU A 181 -23.10 -1.32 7.80
C GLU A 181 -22.74 -2.76 7.40
N PHE A 182 -22.95 -3.70 8.32
CA PHE A 182 -22.70 -5.10 8.03
C PHE A 182 -23.71 -5.59 6.98
N SER A 183 -23.21 -6.22 5.92
CA SER A 183 -24.05 -6.90 4.92
C SER A 183 -23.71 -8.38 4.95
N ALA A 184 -24.68 -9.21 5.33
CA ALA A 184 -24.52 -10.66 5.36
C ALA A 184 -24.17 -11.22 3.97
N GLU A 185 -24.78 -10.67 2.91
CA GLU A 185 -24.52 -11.06 1.51
C GLU A 185 -23.04 -10.95 1.13
N THR A 186 -22.31 -10.00 1.72
CA THR A 186 -20.87 -9.82 1.45
C THR A 186 -20.02 -10.99 1.97
N PHE A 187 -20.56 -11.74 2.94
CA PHE A 187 -19.95 -12.91 3.55
C PHE A 187 -20.71 -14.21 3.25
N THR A 188 -21.70 -14.14 2.34
CA THR A 188 -22.40 -15.31 1.81
C THR A 188 -21.67 -15.77 0.56
N PHE A 189 -21.30 -17.05 0.54
CA PHE A 189 -20.61 -17.68 -0.58
C PHE A 189 -21.43 -18.85 -1.08
N HIS A 190 -21.29 -19.13 -2.37
CA HIS A 190 -22.02 -20.20 -3.06
C HIS A 190 -21.04 -21.27 -3.56
N ALA A 191 -21.58 -22.37 -4.05
CA ALA A 191 -20.79 -23.50 -4.56
C ALA A 191 -19.92 -23.14 -5.77
N ASP A 192 -20.23 -22.04 -6.47
CA ASP A 192 -19.43 -21.49 -7.57
C ASP A 192 -17.99 -21.18 -7.13
N LEU A 193 -17.80 -20.77 -5.87
CA LEU A 193 -16.48 -20.52 -5.29
C LEU A 193 -15.56 -21.75 -5.40
N CYS A 194 -16.11 -22.96 -5.35
CA CYS A 194 -15.32 -24.20 -5.32
C CYS A 194 -14.66 -24.52 -6.66
N THR A 195 -15.24 -24.09 -7.77
CA THR A 195 -14.76 -24.37 -9.13
C THR A 195 -13.85 -23.26 -9.67
N LEU A 196 -13.77 -22.12 -8.98
CA LEU A 196 -12.90 -21.01 -9.39
C LEU A 196 -11.41 -21.39 -9.40
N PRO A 197 -10.62 -20.85 -10.34
CA PRO A 197 -9.17 -20.89 -10.27
C PRO A 197 -8.66 -20.30 -8.95
N GLU A 198 -7.53 -20.79 -8.46
CA GLU A 198 -6.96 -20.35 -7.17
C GLU A 198 -6.74 -18.83 -7.10
N ALA A 199 -6.31 -18.21 -8.21
CA ALA A 199 -6.15 -16.76 -8.27
C ALA A 199 -7.46 -15.99 -8.06
N GLU A 200 -8.59 -16.51 -8.55
CA GLU A 200 -9.91 -15.91 -8.37
C GLU A 200 -10.46 -16.17 -6.97
N LYS A 201 -10.23 -17.37 -6.41
CA LYS A 201 -10.52 -17.68 -5.00
C LYS A 201 -9.80 -16.71 -4.05
N GLN A 202 -8.53 -16.42 -4.33
CA GLN A 202 -7.74 -15.44 -3.58
C GLN A 202 -8.32 -14.03 -3.67
N ILE A 203 -8.79 -13.61 -4.85
CA ILE A 203 -9.43 -12.30 -5.03
C ILE A 203 -10.74 -12.21 -4.22
N LYS A 204 -11.54 -13.28 -4.19
CA LYS A 204 -12.76 -13.35 -3.37
C LYS A 204 -12.44 -13.25 -1.87
N LYS A 205 -11.44 -14.01 -1.38
CA LYS A 205 -10.93 -13.93 0.00
C LYS A 205 -10.44 -12.52 0.35
N GLN A 206 -9.66 -11.89 -0.54
CA GLN A 206 -9.18 -10.52 -0.35
C GLN A 206 -10.30 -9.49 -0.35
N SER A 207 -11.32 -9.66 -1.20
CA SER A 207 -12.49 -8.78 -1.22
C SER A 207 -13.27 -8.85 0.09
N ALA A 208 -13.47 -10.06 0.63
CA ALA A 208 -14.10 -10.25 1.93
C ALA A 208 -13.30 -9.59 3.07
N LEU A 209 -11.97 -9.68 3.05
CA LEU A 209 -11.09 -9.01 4.01
C LEU A 209 -11.23 -7.47 3.97
N VAL A 210 -11.33 -6.87 2.78
CA VAL A 210 -11.56 -5.43 2.65
C VAL A 210 -12.91 -5.03 3.22
N GLU A 211 -13.97 -5.75 2.86
CA GLU A 211 -15.32 -5.45 3.34
C GLU A 211 -15.43 -5.62 4.85
N LEU A 212 -14.74 -6.61 5.42
CA LEU A 212 -14.61 -6.80 6.85
C LEU A 212 -13.98 -5.58 7.53
N LEU A 213 -12.91 -5.04 6.95
CA LEU A 213 -12.24 -3.85 7.47
C LEU A 213 -13.05 -2.57 7.26
N LYS A 214 -13.84 -2.49 6.20
CA LYS A 214 -14.79 -1.38 6.01
C LYS A 214 -15.92 -1.43 7.05
N HIS A 215 -16.31 -2.61 7.49
CA HIS A 215 -17.26 -2.76 8.57
C HIS A 215 -16.63 -2.57 9.97
N LYS A 216 -15.41 -3.06 10.16
CA LYS A 216 -14.67 -3.08 11.44
C LYS A 216 -13.25 -2.53 11.26
N PRO A 217 -13.08 -1.22 11.04
CA PRO A 217 -11.77 -0.63 10.74
C PRO A 217 -10.77 -0.74 11.88
N LYS A 218 -11.26 -0.97 13.11
CA LYS A 218 -10.46 -1.16 14.33
C LYS A 218 -10.09 -2.62 14.61
N ALA A 219 -10.45 -3.56 13.74
CA ALA A 219 -10.09 -4.96 13.91
C ALA A 219 -8.57 -5.12 14.03
N THR A 220 -8.15 -5.86 15.06
CA THR A 220 -6.74 -6.20 15.32
C THR A 220 -6.24 -7.24 14.32
N ASP A 221 -4.93 -7.35 14.16
CA ASP A 221 -4.33 -8.32 13.24
C ASP A 221 -4.66 -9.75 13.68
N GLU A 222 -4.75 -10.00 15.00
CA GLU A 222 -5.18 -11.27 15.59
C GLU A 222 -6.64 -11.59 15.22
N GLN A 223 -7.56 -10.64 15.38
CA GLN A 223 -8.96 -10.83 14.99
C GLN A 223 -9.10 -11.12 13.49
N LEU A 224 -8.39 -10.36 12.65
CA LEU A 224 -8.41 -10.57 11.20
C LEU A 224 -7.84 -11.94 10.82
N LYS A 225 -6.76 -12.38 11.47
CA LYS A 225 -6.17 -13.70 11.25
C LYS A 225 -7.15 -14.81 11.61
N THR A 226 -7.83 -14.70 12.76
CA THR A 226 -8.84 -15.67 13.20
C THR A 226 -9.99 -15.74 12.20
N VAL A 227 -10.62 -14.61 11.88
CA VAL A 227 -11.76 -14.58 10.95
C VAL A 227 -11.39 -15.12 9.57
N MET A 228 -10.22 -14.74 9.03
CA MET A 228 -9.79 -15.24 7.71
C MET A 228 -9.41 -16.72 7.73
N GLY A 229 -8.91 -17.23 8.86
CA GLY A 229 -8.65 -18.66 9.07
C GLY A 229 -9.93 -19.49 9.14
N ASP A 230 -10.91 -19.01 9.91
CA ASP A 230 -12.25 -19.60 9.99
C ASP A 230 -12.94 -19.58 8.63
N PHE A 231 -12.81 -18.47 7.89
CA PHE A 231 -13.31 -18.33 6.54
C PHE A 231 -12.69 -19.36 5.57
N GLY A 232 -11.36 -19.50 5.58
CA GLY A 232 -10.67 -20.50 4.75
C GLY A 232 -11.14 -21.92 5.07
N SER A 233 -11.17 -22.26 6.36
CA SER A 233 -11.61 -23.57 6.86
C SER A 233 -13.06 -23.87 6.50
N PHE A 234 -13.93 -22.85 6.55
CA PHE A 234 -15.31 -22.95 6.12
C PHE A 234 -15.39 -23.33 4.64
N VAL A 235 -14.74 -22.55 3.76
CA VAL A 235 -14.75 -22.80 2.31
C VAL A 235 -14.24 -24.20 1.98
N ASP A 236 -13.12 -24.62 2.58
CA ASP A 236 -12.52 -25.94 2.30
C ASP A 236 -13.48 -27.07 2.68
N LYS A 237 -14.15 -26.97 3.85
CA LYS A 237 -15.14 -27.96 4.30
C LYS A 237 -16.37 -28.01 3.40
N ARG A 238 -16.90 -26.85 2.98
CA ARG A 238 -18.09 -26.81 2.10
C ARG A 238 -17.79 -27.30 0.69
N CYS A 239 -16.60 -26.99 0.17
CA CYS A 239 -16.19 -27.48 -1.14
C CYS A 239 -15.92 -28.99 -1.18
N ALA A 240 -15.73 -29.64 -0.02
CA ALA A 240 -15.61 -31.09 0.10
C ALA A 240 -16.96 -31.81 0.30
N ALA A 241 -18.07 -31.08 0.46
CA ALA A 241 -19.39 -31.68 0.65
C ALA A 241 -19.96 -32.27 -0.66
N GLU A 242 -20.83 -33.27 -0.53
CA GLU A 242 -21.56 -33.86 -1.66
C GLU A 242 -22.52 -32.83 -2.29
N ASP A 243 -23.42 -32.25 -1.48
CA ASP A 243 -24.24 -31.11 -1.87
C ASP A 243 -23.63 -29.81 -1.34
N LYS A 244 -22.81 -29.18 -2.18
CA LYS A 244 -22.06 -27.97 -1.83
C LYS A 244 -22.99 -26.79 -1.55
N GLU A 245 -23.99 -26.57 -2.41
CA GLU A 245 -24.85 -25.38 -2.33
C GLU A 245 -25.72 -25.40 -1.08
N ALA A 246 -26.35 -26.55 -0.79
CA ALA A 246 -27.12 -26.72 0.44
C ALA A 246 -26.23 -26.50 1.68
N CYS A 247 -25.00 -27.03 1.65
CA CYS A 247 -24.05 -26.91 2.74
C CYS A 247 -23.58 -25.46 2.97
N PHE A 248 -23.34 -24.68 1.91
CA PHE A 248 -23.07 -23.24 2.01
C PHE A 248 -24.25 -22.47 2.59
N ALA A 249 -25.47 -22.76 2.13
CA ALA A 249 -26.68 -22.08 2.59
C ALA A 249 -27.00 -22.35 4.07
N GLU A 250 -26.81 -23.58 4.54
CA GLU A 250 -27.07 -23.95 5.94
C GLU A 250 -26.05 -23.33 6.91
N GLU A 251 -24.79 -23.25 6.50
CA GLU A 251 -23.69 -22.99 7.43
C GLU A 251 -23.10 -21.58 7.28
N GLY A 252 -23.38 -20.90 6.17
CA GLY A 252 -23.02 -19.50 5.94
C GLY A 252 -23.49 -18.56 7.06
N PRO A 253 -24.77 -18.63 7.50
CA PRO A 253 -25.26 -17.80 8.61
C PRO A 253 -24.48 -18.03 9.92
N LYS A 254 -24.01 -19.25 10.19
CA LYS A 254 -23.21 -19.58 11.38
C LYS A 254 -21.84 -18.90 11.30
N LEU A 255 -21.19 -18.92 10.13
CA LEU A 255 -19.91 -18.24 9.92
C LEU A 255 -20.03 -16.71 10.08
N VAL A 256 -21.12 -16.13 9.56
CA VAL A 256 -21.44 -14.70 9.74
C VAL A 256 -21.55 -14.34 11.21
N ALA A 257 -22.30 -15.12 12.00
CA ALA A 257 -22.46 -14.88 13.44
C ALA A 257 -21.11 -14.99 14.19
N THR A 258 -20.32 -16.02 13.91
CA THR A 258 -18.99 -16.19 14.51
C THR A 258 -18.05 -15.04 14.15
N THR A 259 -18.10 -14.57 12.91
CA THR A 259 -17.29 -13.43 12.44
C THR A 259 -17.65 -12.15 13.19
N GLN A 260 -18.95 -11.89 13.37
CA GLN A 260 -19.40 -10.73 14.15
C GLN A 260 -18.95 -10.82 15.62
N ALA A 261 -19.03 -12.00 16.23
CA ALA A 261 -18.59 -12.23 17.60
C ALA A 261 -17.08 -12.07 17.77
N ALA A 262 -16.27 -12.55 16.82
CA ALA A 262 -14.81 -12.40 16.85
C ALA A 262 -14.36 -10.93 16.71
N LEU A 263 -15.22 -10.08 16.13
CA LEU A 263 -14.98 -8.65 15.89
C LEU A 263 -15.76 -7.73 16.83
N ALA A 264 -16.38 -8.30 17.85
CA ALA A 264 -17.02 -7.55 18.93
C ALA A 264 -15.98 -6.86 19.82
#